data_AF-A0A366ED23-F1
#
_entry.id   AF-A0A366ED23-F1
#
_cell.length_a   1.000
_cell.length_b   1.000
_cell.length_c   1.000
_cell.angle_alpha   90.00
_cell.angle_beta   90.00
_cell.angle_gamma   90.00
#
_symmetry.space_group_name_H-M   'P 1'
#
loop_
_entity.id
_entity.type
_entity.pdbx_description
1 polymer ?
#
loop_
_entity_poly.entity_id
_entity_poly.type
_entity_poly.pdbx_seq_one_letter_code
_entity_poly.pdbx_strand_id
1 'polypeptide(L)'
;MIELQYTHKVNKLIQNAHMIAERNHHTSIQSMDLYLGAAHVKEGTLREMYHLLEPYMEQIENILKIIPSEPSDTERMDRFSIPLSTHARKVWNTSIEVMKRYNQTFLNEGHIIKAFYAHLPEHPQVQKELDAIPHERIIRSVTTARDLTVYLLNKDWRYEVNPEFQIRPVQAEDEKELLVWVEEHFGGSWSKTLLQAFQSSEEFIPIIKAEEKGELIGFAAFDVYKNKKGIYGPMGVLPVTRHKGVGKGLLYHALQCMQEKGYMYAVLKEAGPIEFYEKKCNAKLIPVENDE
;
A
#
# COMPACT_ATOMS: atom_id res chain seq x y z
N MET A 1 -12.71 -21.15 1.40
CA MET A 1 -12.64 -19.67 1.37
C MET A 1 -11.20 -19.27 1.64
N ILE A 2 -10.60 -18.41 0.83
CA ILE A 2 -9.27 -17.86 1.12
C ILE A 2 -9.42 -16.95 2.34
N GLU A 3 -8.65 -17.19 3.40
CA GLU A 3 -8.65 -16.34 4.59
C GLU A 3 -8.19 -14.92 4.21
N LEU A 4 -8.95 -13.90 4.65
CA LEU A 4 -8.60 -12.51 4.41
C LEU A 4 -7.28 -12.18 5.13
N GLN A 5 -6.31 -11.63 4.39
CA GLN A 5 -5.01 -11.25 4.94
C GLN A 5 -4.97 -9.75 5.25
N TYR A 6 -4.21 -9.38 6.28
CA TYR A 6 -4.12 -8.02 6.79
C TYR A 6 -2.67 -7.57 6.87
N THR A 7 -2.44 -6.30 6.55
CA THR A 7 -1.18 -5.63 6.88
C THR A 7 -0.95 -5.59 8.40
N HIS A 8 0.30 -5.41 8.84
CA HIS A 8 0.59 -5.22 10.28
C HIS A 8 -0.07 -3.96 10.81
N LYS A 9 -0.11 -2.91 9.99
CA LYS A 9 -0.76 -1.65 10.34
C LYS A 9 -2.25 -1.82 10.59
N VAL A 10 -2.94 -2.65 9.80
CA VAL A 10 -4.36 -2.98 10.07
C VAL A 10 -4.51 -3.75 11.39
N ASN A 11 -3.61 -4.67 11.73
CA ASN A 11 -3.68 -5.34 13.03
C ASN A 11 -3.51 -4.35 14.20
N LYS A 12 -2.58 -3.39 14.10
CA LYS A 12 -2.41 -2.31 15.09
C LYS A 12 -3.63 -1.39 15.14
N LEU A 13 -4.20 -1.05 13.99
CA LEU A 13 -5.41 -0.24 13.87
C LEU A 13 -6.56 -0.88 14.65
N ILE A 14 -6.79 -2.20 14.50
CA ILE A 14 -7.84 -2.92 15.23
C ILE A 14 -7.59 -2.85 16.74
N GLN A 15 -6.35 -3.05 17.18
CA GLN A 15 -5.99 -2.95 18.61
C GLN A 15 -6.26 -1.55 19.16
N ASN A 16 -5.84 -0.51 18.44
CA ASN A 16 -6.09 0.88 18.83
C ASN A 16 -7.59 1.21 18.84
N ALA A 17 -8.34 0.76 17.83
CA ALA A 17 -9.79 0.95 17.77
C ALA A 17 -10.49 0.32 18.98
N HIS A 18 -10.03 -0.85 19.41
CA HIS A 18 -10.54 -1.49 20.62
C HIS A 18 -10.28 -0.67 21.89
N MET A 19 -9.04 -0.18 22.06
CA MET A 19 -8.71 0.68 23.20
C MET A 19 -9.55 1.96 23.23
N ILE A 20 -9.82 2.56 22.07
CA ILE A 20 -10.66 3.76 21.96
C ILE A 20 -12.12 3.43 22.31
N ALA A 21 -12.65 2.31 21.82
CA ALA A 21 -13.98 1.84 22.18
C ALA A 21 -14.13 1.60 23.69
N GLU A 22 -13.15 0.95 24.32
CA GLU A 22 -13.13 0.72 25.77
C GLU A 22 -13.11 2.02 26.56
N ARG A 23 -12.25 2.99 26.15
CA ARG A 23 -12.14 4.30 26.80
C ARG A 23 -13.45 5.10 26.75
N ASN A 24 -14.23 4.94 25.68
CA ASN A 24 -15.52 5.62 25.50
C ASN A 24 -16.71 4.75 25.92
N HIS A 25 -16.47 3.60 26.55
CA HIS A 25 -17.51 2.66 27.01
C HIS A 25 -18.46 2.19 25.90
N HIS A 26 -17.97 2.08 24.66
CA HIS A 26 -18.75 1.57 23.56
C HIS A 26 -18.97 0.06 23.67
N THR A 27 -20.20 -0.40 23.44
CA THR A 27 -20.53 -1.85 23.41
C THR A 27 -20.17 -2.53 22.08
N SER A 28 -19.78 -1.73 21.07
CA SER A 28 -19.32 -2.18 19.76
C SER A 28 -18.29 -1.19 19.21
N ILE A 29 -17.36 -1.65 18.37
CA ILE A 29 -16.40 -0.76 17.67
C ILE A 29 -17.17 0.15 16.72
N GLN A 30 -17.03 1.46 16.90
CA GLN A 30 -17.64 2.49 16.08
C GLN A 30 -16.79 2.79 14.83
N SER A 31 -17.38 3.43 13.82
CA SER A 31 -16.63 3.84 12.63
C SER A 31 -15.49 4.82 12.95
N MET A 32 -15.74 5.73 13.90
CA MET A 32 -14.73 6.67 14.41
C MET A 32 -13.62 5.97 15.19
N ASP A 33 -13.91 4.87 15.88
CA ASP A 33 -12.89 4.08 16.57
C ASP A 33 -11.91 3.46 15.55
N LEU A 34 -12.40 2.99 14.40
CA LEU A 34 -11.55 2.52 13.30
C LEU A 34 -10.71 3.65 12.69
N TYR A 35 -11.33 4.80 12.43
CA TYR A 35 -10.65 5.97 11.85
C TYR A 35 -9.52 6.49 12.74
N LEU A 36 -9.79 6.68 14.03
CA LEU A 36 -8.78 7.13 15.00
C LEU A 36 -7.79 6.02 15.34
N GLY A 37 -8.25 4.77 15.39
CA GLY A 37 -7.38 3.61 15.53
C GLY A 37 -6.29 3.58 14.46
N ALA A 38 -6.62 3.98 13.23
CA ALA A 38 -5.68 4.13 12.12
C ALA A 38 -4.66 5.24 12.39
N ALA A 39 -5.13 6.43 12.76
CA ALA A 39 -4.25 7.55 13.10
C ALA A 39 -3.25 7.18 14.22
N HIS A 40 -3.71 6.45 15.23
CA HIS A 40 -2.87 6.02 16.35
C HIS A 40 -1.82 4.95 16.00
N VAL A 41 -1.81 4.39 14.78
CA VAL A 41 -0.72 3.52 14.33
C VAL A 41 0.61 4.26 14.19
N LYS A 42 0.59 5.55 13.79
CA LYS A 42 1.77 6.45 13.72
C LYS A 42 2.96 5.93 12.88
N GLU A 43 2.68 5.14 11.84
CA GLU A 43 3.67 4.56 10.92
C GLU A 43 3.35 4.85 9.46
N GLY A 44 4.39 5.07 8.65
CA GLY A 44 4.24 5.41 7.22
C GLY A 44 3.25 6.55 7.01
N THR A 45 2.28 6.35 6.11
CA THR A 45 1.24 7.33 5.79
C THR A 45 0.32 7.67 6.98
N LEU A 46 0.13 6.74 7.93
CA LEU A 46 -0.67 6.98 9.13
C LEU A 46 0.00 7.93 10.12
N ARG A 47 1.33 8.09 10.03
CA ARG A 47 2.02 9.14 10.79
C ARG A 47 1.66 10.53 10.29
N GLU A 48 1.61 10.72 8.96
CA GLU A 48 1.17 11.98 8.37
C GLU A 48 -0.29 12.27 8.73
N MET A 49 -1.17 11.26 8.65
CA MET A 49 -2.55 11.38 9.12
C MET A 49 -2.63 11.80 10.59
N TYR A 50 -1.82 11.19 11.47
CA TYR A 50 -1.79 11.58 12.88
C TYR A 50 -1.42 13.05 13.06
N HIS A 51 -0.37 13.54 12.39
CA HIS A 51 0.04 14.95 12.49
C HIS A 51 -1.00 15.91 11.90
N LEU A 52 -1.72 15.50 10.85
CA LEU A 52 -2.82 16.31 10.31
C LEU A 52 -4.01 16.40 11.27
N LEU A 53 -4.22 15.37 12.09
CA LEU A 53 -5.30 15.32 13.08
C LEU A 53 -4.90 15.90 14.44
N GLU A 54 -3.60 15.94 14.76
CA GLU A 54 -3.05 16.35 16.06
C GLU A 54 -3.62 17.68 16.58
N PRO A 55 -3.75 18.76 15.77
CA PRO A 55 -4.36 20.01 16.22
C PRO A 55 -5.85 19.92 16.59
N TYR A 56 -6.54 18.87 16.15
CA TYR A 56 -7.98 18.68 16.31
C TYR A 56 -8.33 17.59 17.31
N MET A 57 -7.34 16.93 17.93
CA MET A 57 -7.58 15.76 18.78
C MET A 57 -8.49 16.08 19.98
N GLU A 58 -8.32 17.24 20.62
CA GLU A 58 -9.19 17.65 21.74
C GLU A 58 -10.64 17.82 21.29
N GLN A 59 -10.86 18.46 20.14
CA GLN A 59 -12.19 18.62 19.55
C GLN A 59 -12.80 17.25 19.23
N ILE A 60 -12.04 16.36 18.59
CA ILE A 60 -12.48 15.00 18.26
C ILE A 60 -12.88 14.22 19.52
N GLU A 61 -12.07 14.28 20.58
CA GLU A 61 -12.39 13.61 21.85
C GLU A 61 -13.65 14.14 22.52
N ASN A 62 -13.94 15.44 22.37
CA ASN A 62 -15.20 16.02 22.84
C ASN A 62 -16.38 15.55 21.97
N ILE A 63 -16.21 15.48 20.66
CA ILE A 63 -17.22 14.99 19.71
C ILE A 63 -17.62 13.54 20.05
N LEU A 64 -16.65 12.66 20.31
CA LEU A 64 -16.91 11.25 20.66
C LEU A 64 -17.78 11.08 21.92
N LYS A 65 -17.74 12.04 22.86
CA LYS A 65 -18.56 12.01 24.08
C LYS A 65 -19.99 12.48 23.85
N ILE A 66 -20.22 13.27 22.81
CA ILE A 66 -21.50 13.95 22.55
C ILE A 66 -22.32 13.19 21.50
N ILE A 67 -21.66 12.61 20.49
CA ILE A 67 -22.34 11.89 19.42
C ILE A 67 -22.89 10.56 19.95
N PRO A 68 -24.18 10.24 19.73
CA PRO A 68 -24.73 8.95 20.09
C PRO A 68 -23.99 7.80 19.41
N SER A 69 -23.76 6.72 20.15
CA SER A 69 -23.18 5.50 19.59
C SER A 69 -24.02 4.95 18.44
N GLU A 70 -23.36 4.55 17.37
CA GLU A 70 -23.95 3.83 16.25
C GLU A 70 -24.56 2.49 16.74
N PRO A 71 -25.68 2.03 16.15
CA PRO A 71 -26.27 0.73 16.49
C PRO A 71 -25.27 -0.42 16.31
N SER A 72 -25.25 -1.35 17.26
CA SER A 72 -24.44 -2.57 17.15
C SER A 72 -24.99 -3.50 16.07
N ASP A 73 -24.11 -4.12 15.28
CA ASP A 73 -24.52 -5.13 14.30
C ASP A 73 -24.77 -6.52 14.93
N THR A 74 -24.60 -6.66 16.25
CA THR A 74 -24.77 -7.86 17.09
C THR A 74 -23.91 -9.08 16.74
N GLU A 75 -23.56 -9.26 15.48
CA GLU A 75 -22.70 -10.33 15.01
C GLU A 75 -21.22 -9.96 15.26
N ARG A 76 -20.46 -10.90 15.82
CA ARG A 76 -19.04 -10.74 16.06
C ARG A 76 -18.25 -11.22 14.84
N MET A 77 -17.29 -10.42 14.40
CA MET A 77 -16.29 -10.84 13.43
C MET A 77 -15.07 -11.38 14.16
N ASP A 78 -14.48 -12.49 13.70
CA ASP A 78 -13.40 -13.24 14.37
C ASP A 78 -12.22 -12.36 14.84
N ARG A 79 -11.91 -11.28 14.11
CA ARG A 79 -10.77 -10.40 14.37
C ARG A 79 -11.04 -9.30 15.40
N PHE A 80 -12.29 -9.10 15.80
CA PHE A 80 -12.66 -8.09 16.80
C PHE A 80 -13.08 -8.78 18.11
N SER A 81 -12.67 -8.22 19.24
CA SER A 81 -13.01 -8.70 20.58
C SER A 81 -14.48 -8.44 20.95
N ILE A 82 -15.04 -7.34 20.41
CA ILE A 82 -16.45 -6.95 20.51
C ILE A 82 -17.04 -6.77 19.11
N PRO A 83 -18.38 -6.77 18.94
CA PRO A 83 -19.01 -6.55 17.63
C PRO A 83 -18.61 -5.21 17.01
N LEU A 84 -18.73 -5.10 15.68
CA LEU A 84 -18.74 -3.81 15.00
C LEU A 84 -20.12 -3.17 15.13
N SER A 85 -20.19 -1.84 15.10
CA SER A 85 -21.44 -1.15 14.78
C SER A 85 -21.86 -1.45 13.34
N THR A 86 -23.13 -1.21 13.02
CA THR A 86 -23.65 -1.35 11.64
C THR A 86 -22.85 -0.48 10.66
N HIS A 87 -22.44 0.72 11.06
CA HIS A 87 -21.69 1.61 10.19
C HIS A 87 -20.20 1.22 10.07
N ALA A 88 -19.54 0.87 11.19
CA ALA A 88 -18.19 0.31 11.16
C ALA A 88 -18.11 -0.94 10.28
N ARG A 89 -19.15 -1.79 10.29
CA ARG A 89 -19.23 -2.95 9.40
C ARG A 89 -19.34 -2.58 7.93
N LYS A 90 -20.13 -1.57 7.58
CA LYS A 90 -20.17 -1.05 6.19
C LYS A 90 -18.78 -0.60 5.74
N VAL A 91 -18.13 0.25 6.54
CA VAL A 91 -16.74 0.70 6.28
C VAL A 91 -15.80 -0.49 6.08
N TRP A 92 -15.88 -1.50 6.95
CA TRP A 92 -15.06 -2.70 6.85
C TRP A 92 -15.32 -3.49 5.56
N ASN A 93 -16.58 -3.77 5.22
CA ASN A 93 -16.95 -4.51 4.02
C ASN A 93 -16.53 -3.77 2.75
N THR A 94 -16.76 -2.46 2.67
CA THR A 94 -16.34 -1.63 1.55
C THR A 94 -14.82 -1.55 1.44
N SER A 95 -14.08 -1.59 2.54
CA SER A 95 -12.61 -1.67 2.49
C SER A 95 -12.12 -2.97 1.83
N ILE A 96 -12.81 -4.09 2.04
CA ILE A 96 -12.52 -5.38 1.39
C ILE A 96 -12.86 -5.33 -0.10
N GLU A 97 -13.95 -4.66 -0.48
CA GLU A 97 -14.29 -4.44 -1.89
C GLU A 97 -13.25 -3.58 -2.61
N VAL A 98 -12.77 -2.51 -1.97
CA VAL A 98 -11.69 -1.66 -2.49
C VAL A 98 -10.42 -2.49 -2.69
N MET A 99 -10.05 -3.31 -1.70
CA MET A 99 -8.89 -4.22 -1.79
C MET A 99 -8.98 -5.15 -3.01
N LYS A 100 -10.14 -5.79 -3.20
CA LYS A 100 -10.40 -6.68 -4.34
C LYS A 100 -10.34 -5.94 -5.67
N ARG A 101 -10.90 -4.73 -5.74
CA ARG A 101 -10.87 -3.88 -6.94
C ARG A 101 -9.44 -3.50 -7.34
N TYR A 102 -8.56 -3.28 -6.38
CA TYR A 102 -7.13 -3.05 -6.61
C TYR A 102 -6.34 -4.33 -6.84
N ASN A 103 -7.01 -5.49 -6.92
CA ASN A 103 -6.40 -6.79 -7.07
C ASN A 103 -5.29 -7.02 -6.03
N GLN A 104 -5.48 -6.54 -4.80
CA GLN A 104 -4.55 -6.73 -3.68
C GLN A 104 -4.97 -7.92 -2.81
N THR A 105 -3.99 -8.61 -2.23
CA THR A 105 -4.21 -9.77 -1.36
C THR A 105 -4.36 -9.40 0.11
N PHE A 106 -3.82 -8.24 0.52
CA PHE A 106 -3.85 -7.74 1.88
C PHE A 106 -4.75 -6.53 2.02
N LEU A 107 -5.58 -6.52 3.06
CA LEU A 107 -6.30 -5.33 3.49
C LEU A 107 -5.28 -4.39 4.15
N ASN A 108 -5.21 -3.17 3.62
CA ASN A 108 -4.34 -2.10 4.13
C ASN A 108 -5.17 -0.93 4.68
N GLU A 109 -4.50 -0.07 5.42
CA GLU A 109 -5.06 1.11 6.06
C GLU A 109 -5.71 2.10 5.08
N GLY A 110 -5.15 2.25 3.87
CA GLY A 110 -5.68 3.12 2.83
C GLY A 110 -7.06 2.67 2.36
N HIS A 111 -7.32 1.36 2.32
CA HIS A 111 -8.66 0.85 2.00
C HIS A 111 -9.68 1.21 3.08
N ILE A 112 -9.31 1.13 4.36
CA ILE A 112 -10.19 1.43 5.49
C ILE A 112 -10.48 2.93 5.54
N ILE A 113 -9.46 3.78 5.41
CA ILE A 113 -9.63 5.23 5.38
C ILE A 113 -10.47 5.66 4.17
N LYS A 114 -10.22 5.07 3.00
CA LYS A 114 -11.03 5.34 1.80
C LYS A 114 -12.49 4.95 2.00
N ALA A 115 -12.76 3.80 2.60
CA ALA A 115 -14.11 3.35 2.89
C ALA A 115 -14.80 4.25 3.95
N PHE A 116 -14.08 4.69 4.99
CA PHE A 116 -14.60 5.64 5.97
C PHE A 116 -15.09 6.91 5.28
N TYR A 117 -14.26 7.54 4.45
CA TYR A 117 -14.64 8.75 3.71
C TYR A 117 -15.78 8.55 2.71
N ALA A 118 -15.89 7.36 2.11
CA ALA A 118 -17.00 7.03 1.23
C ALA A 118 -18.35 6.97 1.96
N HIS A 119 -18.33 6.62 3.25
CA HIS A 119 -19.53 6.46 4.07
C HIS A 119 -19.79 7.62 5.04
N LEU A 120 -18.83 8.54 5.23
CA LEU A 120 -18.97 9.72 6.08
C LEU A 120 -20.26 10.54 5.80
N PRO A 121 -20.70 10.75 4.54
CA PRO A 121 -21.95 11.47 4.26
C PRO A 121 -23.23 10.80 4.81
N GLU A 122 -23.19 9.51 5.17
CA GLU A 122 -24.31 8.81 5.81
C GLU A 122 -24.46 9.20 7.30
N HIS A 123 -23.49 9.92 7.88
CA HIS A 123 -23.53 10.47 9.24
C HIS A 123 -23.35 12.00 9.26
N PRO A 124 -24.40 12.78 8.92
CA PRO A 124 -24.29 14.24 8.82
C PRO A 124 -23.84 14.94 10.10
N GLN A 125 -24.14 14.37 11.28
CA GLN A 125 -23.67 14.90 12.57
C GLN A 125 -22.16 14.75 12.70
N VAL A 126 -21.61 13.55 12.49
CA VAL A 126 -20.15 13.31 12.51
C VAL A 126 -19.47 14.14 11.43
N GLN A 127 -20.02 14.18 10.22
CA GLN A 127 -19.49 14.97 9.12
C GLN A 127 -19.38 16.46 9.48
N LYS A 128 -20.44 17.04 10.05
CA LYS A 128 -20.46 18.44 10.47
C LYS A 128 -19.42 18.73 11.55
N GLU A 129 -19.30 17.85 12.53
CA GLU A 129 -18.36 18.03 13.64
C GLU A 129 -16.89 17.89 13.21
N LEU A 130 -16.63 17.16 12.11
CA LEU A 130 -15.30 17.01 11.54
C LEU A 130 -14.96 18.05 10.46
N ASP A 131 -15.84 18.98 10.11
CA ASP A 131 -15.66 19.91 8.98
C ASP A 131 -14.35 20.73 9.03
N ALA A 132 -13.84 20.98 10.23
CA ALA A 132 -12.60 21.73 10.43
C ALA A 132 -11.31 20.93 10.10
N ILE A 133 -11.38 19.60 9.98
CA ILE A 133 -10.20 18.77 9.74
C ILE A 133 -9.81 18.81 8.25
N PRO A 134 -8.51 18.67 7.91
CA PRO A 134 -8.04 18.75 6.53
C PRO A 134 -8.32 17.44 5.76
N HIS A 135 -9.58 17.14 5.49
CA HIS A 135 -10.05 15.88 4.91
C HIS A 135 -9.31 15.52 3.61
N GLU A 136 -9.17 16.45 2.68
CA GLU A 136 -8.51 16.21 1.40
C GLU A 136 -7.02 15.84 1.56
N ARG A 137 -6.32 16.51 2.50
CA ARG A 137 -4.90 16.20 2.79
C ARG A 137 -4.77 14.82 3.42
N ILE A 138 -5.69 14.44 4.31
CA ILE A 138 -5.71 13.10 4.92
C ILE A 138 -5.97 12.04 3.83
N ILE A 139 -6.98 12.24 2.99
CA ILE A 139 -7.28 11.33 1.88
C ILE A 139 -6.06 11.19 0.96
N ARG A 140 -5.45 12.30 0.53
CA ARG A 140 -4.25 12.29 -0.32
C ARG A 140 -3.10 11.55 0.35
N SER A 141 -2.86 11.79 1.63
CA SER A 141 -1.73 11.18 2.35
C SER A 141 -1.85 9.65 2.50
N VAL A 142 -3.04 9.12 2.79
CA VAL A 142 -3.23 7.71 3.16
C VAL A 142 -3.77 6.83 2.04
N THR A 143 -4.59 7.38 1.14
CA THR A 143 -5.37 6.57 0.18
C THR A 143 -4.80 6.54 -1.24
N THR A 144 -3.70 7.26 -1.48
CA THR A 144 -3.02 7.33 -2.78
C THR A 144 -1.72 6.54 -2.77
N ALA A 145 -1.24 6.17 -3.97
CA ALA A 145 0.09 5.60 -4.12
C ALA A 145 1.14 6.66 -3.75
N ARG A 146 2.21 6.23 -3.09
CA ARG A 146 3.23 7.15 -2.54
C ARG A 146 4.61 6.78 -3.04
N ASP A 147 5.43 7.80 -3.24
CA ASP A 147 6.83 7.59 -3.56
C ASP A 147 7.58 7.23 -2.26
N LEU A 148 8.48 6.26 -2.35
CA LEU A 148 9.33 5.85 -1.23
C LEU A 148 10.81 5.99 -1.61
N THR A 149 11.67 6.24 -0.65
CA THR A 149 13.13 6.22 -0.84
C THR A 149 13.75 5.02 -0.15
N VAL A 150 14.77 4.43 -0.78
CA VAL A 150 15.56 3.34 -0.23
C VAL A 150 17.03 3.72 -0.31
N TYR A 151 17.70 3.75 0.83
CA TYR A 151 19.17 3.80 0.87
C TYR A 151 19.75 2.44 0.44
N LEU A 152 20.64 2.44 -0.54
CA LEU A 152 21.16 1.23 -1.18
C LEU A 152 22.48 0.73 -0.61
N LEU A 153 23.33 1.64 -0.11
CA LEU A 153 24.66 1.28 0.37
C LEU A 153 24.59 0.46 1.67
N ASN A 154 25.63 -0.36 1.89
CA ASN A 154 25.80 -1.20 3.08
C ASN A 154 24.68 -2.22 3.32
N LYS A 155 23.89 -2.53 2.28
CA LYS A 155 22.89 -3.59 2.32
C LYS A 155 23.30 -4.73 1.42
N ASP A 156 23.04 -5.94 1.89
CA ASP A 156 23.15 -7.15 1.10
C ASP A 156 21.82 -7.40 0.40
N TRP A 157 21.80 -7.19 -0.92
CA TRP A 157 20.63 -7.39 -1.76
C TRP A 157 20.56 -8.79 -2.35
N ARG A 158 21.42 -9.73 -1.92
CA ARG A 158 21.32 -11.12 -2.36
C ARG A 158 19.99 -11.71 -1.94
N TYR A 159 19.32 -12.33 -2.91
CA TYR A 159 18.10 -13.09 -2.69
C TYR A 159 18.44 -14.58 -2.77
N GLU A 160 18.10 -15.33 -1.73
CA GLU A 160 18.23 -16.79 -1.76
C GLU A 160 17.33 -17.35 -2.86
N VAL A 161 17.96 -17.99 -3.85
CA VAL A 161 17.29 -18.51 -5.03
C VAL A 161 16.26 -19.55 -4.60
N ASN A 162 15.00 -19.34 -4.98
CA ASN A 162 13.97 -20.36 -4.86
C ASN A 162 14.06 -21.25 -6.12
N PRO A 163 14.26 -22.56 -6.00
CA PRO A 163 14.38 -23.45 -7.17
C PRO A 163 13.11 -23.54 -8.02
N GLU A 164 11.96 -23.07 -7.53
CA GLU A 164 10.69 -23.08 -8.28
C GLU A 164 10.63 -22.02 -9.39
N PHE A 165 11.44 -20.96 -9.33
CA PHE A 165 11.43 -19.89 -10.32
C PHE A 165 12.82 -19.29 -10.55
N GLN A 166 13.03 -18.75 -11.75
CA GLN A 166 14.24 -18.03 -12.12
C GLN A 166 13.98 -16.53 -12.09
N ILE A 167 14.95 -15.75 -11.61
CA ILE A 167 14.96 -14.29 -11.72
C ILE A 167 16.25 -13.88 -12.41
N ARG A 168 16.14 -13.11 -13.49
CA ARG A 168 17.29 -12.66 -14.28
C ARG A 168 17.03 -11.32 -14.98
N PRO A 169 18.09 -10.58 -15.36
CA PRO A 169 17.96 -9.49 -16.31
C PRO A 169 17.37 -9.97 -17.64
N VAL A 170 16.55 -9.09 -18.22
CA VAL A 170 15.96 -9.24 -19.55
C VAL A 170 17.05 -9.06 -20.61
N GLN A 171 16.95 -9.81 -21.71
CA GLN A 171 17.79 -9.71 -22.90
C GLN A 171 16.97 -9.14 -24.08
N ALA A 172 17.64 -8.76 -25.18
CA ALA A 172 16.96 -8.16 -26.33
C ALA A 172 15.91 -9.10 -26.96
N GLU A 173 16.15 -10.42 -26.93
CA GLU A 173 15.25 -11.42 -27.51
C GLU A 173 13.94 -11.56 -26.70
N ASP A 174 13.96 -11.15 -25.43
CA ASP A 174 12.81 -11.22 -24.53
C ASP A 174 11.79 -10.08 -24.79
N GLU A 175 12.12 -9.08 -25.62
CA GLU A 175 11.32 -7.84 -25.80
C GLU A 175 9.86 -8.13 -26.14
N LYS A 176 9.63 -8.86 -27.24
CA LYS A 176 8.28 -9.07 -27.77
C LYS A 176 7.40 -9.83 -26.79
N GLU A 177 7.92 -10.91 -26.22
CA GLU A 177 7.19 -11.75 -25.27
C GLU A 177 6.84 -10.95 -24.01
N LEU A 178 7.81 -10.23 -23.44
CA LEU A 178 7.61 -9.45 -22.23
C LEU A 178 6.60 -8.32 -22.42
N LEU A 179 6.71 -7.55 -23.51
CA LEU A 179 5.84 -6.39 -23.73
C LEU A 179 4.38 -6.80 -23.97
N VAL A 180 4.15 -7.89 -24.70
CA VAL A 180 2.80 -8.47 -24.89
C VAL A 180 2.25 -8.93 -23.54
N TRP A 181 3.03 -9.70 -22.79
CA TRP A 181 2.60 -10.21 -21.50
C TRP A 181 2.29 -9.10 -20.48
N VAL A 182 3.11 -8.04 -20.44
CA VAL A 182 2.87 -6.87 -19.57
C VAL A 182 1.61 -6.13 -19.99
N GLU A 183 1.36 -5.97 -21.29
CA GLU A 183 0.13 -5.34 -21.79
C GLU A 183 -1.11 -6.11 -21.38
N GLU A 184 -1.10 -7.44 -21.53
CA GLU A 184 -2.22 -8.33 -21.18
C GLU A 184 -2.54 -8.32 -19.67
N HIS A 185 -1.53 -8.32 -18.81
CA HIS A 185 -1.71 -8.52 -17.37
C HIS A 185 -1.69 -7.23 -16.54
N PHE A 186 -1.02 -6.18 -17.01
CA PHE A 186 -0.82 -4.93 -16.26
C PHE A 186 -1.17 -3.66 -17.06
N GLY A 187 -1.51 -3.81 -18.34
CA GLY A 187 -2.04 -2.75 -19.19
C GLY A 187 -0.99 -2.03 -20.04
N GLY A 188 -1.45 -1.44 -21.15
CA GLY A 188 -0.60 -0.86 -22.18
C GLY A 188 0.26 0.33 -21.73
N SER A 189 -0.09 1.04 -20.65
CA SER A 189 0.75 2.14 -20.14
C SER A 189 2.09 1.63 -19.60
N TRP A 190 2.11 0.48 -18.93
CA TRP A 190 3.35 -0.10 -18.42
C TRP A 190 4.15 -0.71 -19.57
N SER A 191 3.51 -1.41 -20.51
CA SER A 191 4.18 -1.92 -21.72
C SER A 191 4.90 -0.80 -22.50
N LYS A 192 4.22 0.32 -22.77
CA LYS A 192 4.83 1.50 -23.41
C LYS A 192 6.00 2.10 -22.63
N THR A 193 5.96 2.05 -21.30
CA THR A 193 7.06 2.54 -20.44
C THR A 193 8.28 1.63 -20.58
N LEU A 194 8.08 0.31 -20.59
CA LEU A 194 9.17 -0.65 -20.72
C LEU A 194 9.80 -0.66 -22.12
N LEU A 195 9.02 -0.42 -23.18
CA LEU A 195 9.52 -0.34 -24.55
C LEU A 195 10.68 0.66 -24.69
N GLN A 196 10.65 1.76 -23.93
CA GLN A 196 11.72 2.77 -23.96
C GLN A 196 13.07 2.22 -23.49
N ALA A 197 13.07 1.20 -22.62
CA ALA A 197 14.29 0.59 -22.11
C ALA A 197 15.02 -0.21 -23.20
N PHE A 198 14.27 -0.89 -24.07
CA PHE A 198 14.80 -1.66 -25.20
C PHE A 198 15.32 -0.77 -26.33
N GLN A 199 14.82 0.46 -26.44
CA GLN A 199 15.24 1.43 -27.45
C GLN A 199 16.51 2.20 -27.06
N SER A 200 17.00 2.04 -25.82
CA SER A 200 18.23 2.70 -25.37
C SER A 200 19.46 2.04 -26.02
N SER A 201 20.50 2.82 -26.29
CA SER A 201 21.79 2.30 -26.75
C SER A 201 22.66 1.74 -25.62
N GLU A 202 22.09 1.54 -24.42
CA GLU A 202 22.80 0.97 -23.29
C GLU A 202 22.91 -0.56 -23.49
N GLU A 203 24.05 -1.14 -23.13
CA GLU A 203 24.28 -2.60 -23.21
C GLU A 203 23.39 -3.39 -22.24
N PHE A 204 22.87 -2.72 -21.21
CA PHE A 204 22.04 -3.32 -20.17
C PHE A 204 20.62 -2.77 -20.21
N ILE A 205 19.65 -3.65 -20.43
CA ILE A 205 18.22 -3.34 -20.35
C ILE A 205 17.81 -3.33 -18.87
N PRO A 206 17.32 -2.20 -18.31
CA PRO A 206 17.05 -2.08 -16.88
C PRO A 206 15.72 -2.69 -16.46
N ILE A 207 15.52 -3.94 -16.85
CA ILE A 207 14.36 -4.76 -16.56
C ILE A 207 14.83 -6.12 -16.09
N ILE A 208 14.26 -6.58 -14.97
CA ILE A 208 14.43 -7.91 -14.42
C ILE A 208 13.12 -8.66 -14.62
N LYS A 209 13.19 -9.91 -15.08
CA LYS A 209 12.02 -10.79 -15.20
C LYS A 209 12.10 -11.98 -14.27
N ALA A 210 10.93 -12.54 -13.97
CA ALA A 210 10.78 -13.77 -13.22
C ALA A 210 9.97 -14.79 -14.03
N GLU A 211 10.44 -16.03 -14.07
CA GLU A 211 9.86 -17.14 -14.83
C GLU A 211 9.69 -18.38 -13.95
N GLU A 212 8.55 -19.05 -14.02
CA GLU A 212 8.31 -20.38 -13.41
C GLU A 212 7.97 -21.36 -14.51
N LYS A 213 8.77 -22.42 -14.65
CA LYS A 213 8.61 -23.45 -15.71
C LYS A 213 8.60 -22.88 -17.13
N GLY A 214 9.35 -21.80 -17.37
CA GLY A 214 9.46 -21.14 -18.68
C GLY A 214 8.37 -20.10 -18.96
N GLU A 215 7.41 -19.91 -18.03
CA GLU A 215 6.34 -18.93 -18.18
C GLU A 215 6.62 -17.67 -17.37
N LEU A 216 6.36 -16.49 -17.94
CA LEU A 216 6.49 -15.22 -17.24
C LEU A 216 5.51 -15.13 -16.06
N ILE A 217 6.04 -14.82 -14.88
CA ILE A 217 5.25 -14.66 -13.65
C ILE A 217 5.42 -13.29 -12.99
N GLY A 218 6.39 -12.49 -13.44
CA GLY A 218 6.63 -11.16 -12.90
C GLY A 218 7.78 -10.42 -13.57
N PHE A 219 7.84 -9.12 -13.30
CA PHE A 219 8.91 -8.24 -13.75
C PHE A 219 9.09 -7.06 -12.79
N ALA A 220 10.27 -6.45 -12.83
CA ALA A 220 10.56 -5.16 -12.22
C ALA A 220 11.47 -4.36 -13.14
N ALA A 221 11.26 -3.06 -13.23
CA ALA A 221 12.10 -2.16 -13.99
C ALA A 221 12.68 -1.05 -13.12
N PHE A 222 13.74 -0.43 -13.60
CA PHE A 222 14.27 0.82 -13.06
C PHE A 222 14.77 1.72 -14.19
N ASP A 223 14.91 3.01 -13.94
CA ASP A 223 15.37 4.02 -14.92
C ASP A 223 14.58 4.08 -16.24
N VAL A 224 13.38 3.50 -16.27
CA VAL A 224 12.46 3.50 -17.43
C VAL A 224 11.48 4.69 -17.41
N TYR A 225 11.44 5.46 -16.31
CA TYR A 225 10.46 6.52 -16.14
C TYR A 225 10.94 7.85 -16.74
N LYS A 226 10.43 8.23 -17.91
CA LYS A 226 10.60 9.57 -18.53
C LYS A 226 12.06 10.07 -18.52
N ASN A 227 13.02 9.20 -18.85
CA ASN A 227 14.47 9.48 -18.83
C ASN A 227 15.00 9.96 -17.47
N LYS A 228 14.32 9.66 -16.37
CA LYS A 228 14.78 9.93 -15.00
C LYS A 228 15.53 8.72 -14.47
N LYS A 229 16.69 8.99 -13.87
CA LYS A 229 17.58 8.00 -13.26
C LYS A 229 17.28 7.87 -11.76
N GLY A 230 17.64 6.74 -11.16
CA GLY A 230 17.40 6.41 -9.75
C GLY A 230 15.95 6.05 -9.43
N ILE A 231 15.09 5.83 -10.44
CA ILE A 231 13.67 5.52 -10.25
C ILE A 231 13.45 4.02 -10.39
N TYR A 232 12.92 3.37 -9.37
CA TYR A 232 12.45 1.99 -9.39
C TYR A 232 10.95 1.96 -9.69
N GLY A 233 10.55 1.07 -10.59
CA GLY A 233 9.18 0.84 -11.02
C GLY A 233 8.98 1.03 -12.52
N PRO A 234 7.96 0.39 -13.11
CA PRO A 234 6.95 -0.43 -12.43
C PRO A 234 7.44 -1.82 -12.01
N MET A 235 6.69 -2.48 -11.12
CA MET A 235 6.87 -3.89 -10.75
C MET A 235 5.52 -4.59 -10.76
N GLY A 236 5.44 -5.75 -11.42
CA GLY A 236 4.23 -6.56 -11.54
C GLY A 236 4.52 -8.02 -11.27
N VAL A 237 3.62 -8.70 -10.54
CA VAL A 237 3.67 -10.14 -10.27
C VAL A 237 2.26 -10.72 -10.38
N LEU A 238 2.13 -11.87 -11.05
CA LEU A 238 0.84 -12.55 -11.19
C LEU A 238 0.23 -12.87 -9.82
N PRO A 239 -1.10 -12.73 -9.63
CA PRO A 239 -1.75 -13.00 -8.35
C PRO A 239 -1.40 -14.35 -7.72
N VAL A 240 -1.30 -15.40 -8.55
CA VAL A 240 -1.03 -16.79 -8.12
C VAL A 240 0.37 -17.01 -7.55
N THR A 241 1.32 -16.08 -7.77
CA THR A 241 2.72 -16.22 -7.34
C THR A 241 3.14 -15.25 -6.22
N ARG A 242 2.23 -14.37 -5.76
CA ARG A 242 2.52 -13.29 -4.78
C ARG A 242 3.00 -13.75 -3.41
N HIS A 243 2.89 -15.04 -3.09
CA HIS A 243 3.34 -15.63 -1.82
C HIS A 243 4.59 -16.51 -1.93
N LYS A 244 5.17 -16.67 -3.13
CA LYS A 244 6.36 -17.49 -3.36
C LYS A 244 7.68 -16.72 -3.19
N GLY A 245 7.62 -15.44 -2.86
CA GLY A 245 8.80 -14.58 -2.72
C GLY A 245 9.27 -13.90 -4.02
N VAL A 246 8.58 -14.14 -5.14
CA VAL A 246 8.89 -13.56 -6.46
C VAL A 246 9.08 -12.03 -6.41
N GLY A 247 8.12 -11.31 -5.81
CA GLY A 247 8.21 -9.85 -5.69
C GLY A 247 9.42 -9.38 -4.86
N LYS A 248 9.83 -10.14 -3.82
CA LYS A 248 11.03 -9.82 -3.05
C LYS A 248 12.28 -10.03 -3.90
N GLY A 249 12.35 -11.12 -4.65
CA GLY A 249 13.49 -11.41 -5.52
C GLY A 249 13.65 -10.39 -6.65
N LEU A 250 12.55 -10.01 -7.30
CA LEU A 250 12.55 -8.96 -8.34
C LEU A 250 13.04 -7.62 -7.78
N LEU A 251 12.49 -7.20 -6.63
CA LEU A 251 12.91 -5.99 -5.94
C LEU A 251 14.41 -6.03 -5.60
N TYR A 252 14.87 -7.11 -4.98
CA TYR A 252 16.25 -7.22 -4.51
C TYR A 252 17.25 -7.23 -5.67
N HIS A 253 16.96 -7.98 -6.73
CA HIS A 253 17.82 -8.02 -7.92
C HIS A 253 17.90 -6.66 -8.60
N ALA A 254 16.79 -5.93 -8.71
CA ALA A 254 16.80 -4.58 -9.26
C ALA A 254 17.58 -3.59 -8.38
N LEU A 255 17.35 -3.61 -7.05
CA LEU A 255 18.09 -2.76 -6.11
C LEU A 255 19.60 -3.07 -6.09
N GLN A 256 19.96 -4.34 -6.27
CA GLN A 256 21.35 -4.77 -6.45
C GLN A 256 21.94 -4.16 -7.73
N CYS A 257 21.27 -4.30 -8.88
CA CYS A 257 21.74 -3.70 -10.13
C CYS A 257 21.87 -2.17 -10.02
N MET A 258 20.94 -1.51 -9.32
CA MET A 258 21.04 -0.07 -9.05
C MET A 258 22.27 0.25 -8.18
N GLN A 259 22.52 -0.52 -7.12
CA GLN A 259 23.70 -0.35 -6.28
C GLN A 259 25.01 -0.53 -7.09
N GLU A 260 25.09 -1.57 -7.93
CA GLU A 260 26.24 -1.87 -8.79
C GLU A 260 26.49 -0.78 -9.84
N LYS A 261 25.44 -0.11 -10.32
CA LYS A 261 25.52 1.07 -11.19
C LYS A 261 25.91 2.36 -10.45
N GLY A 262 26.10 2.31 -9.13
CA GLY A 262 26.58 3.45 -8.33
C GLY A 262 25.49 4.31 -7.72
N TYR A 263 24.22 3.88 -7.72
CA TYR A 263 23.17 4.62 -7.03
C TYR A 263 23.30 4.51 -5.51
N MET A 264 23.27 5.66 -4.82
CA MET A 264 23.23 5.72 -3.35
C MET A 264 21.81 5.51 -2.80
N TYR A 265 20.81 6.01 -3.54
CA TYR A 265 19.39 5.92 -3.21
C TYR A 265 18.60 5.48 -4.44
N ALA A 266 17.51 4.75 -4.20
CA ALA A 266 16.46 4.52 -5.19
C ALA A 266 15.16 5.19 -4.72
N VAL A 267 14.41 5.75 -5.67
CA VAL A 267 13.03 6.21 -5.46
C VAL A 267 12.08 5.20 -6.07
N LEU A 268 11.24 4.59 -5.24
CA LEU A 268 10.19 3.68 -5.66
C LEU A 268 8.96 4.54 -5.97
N LYS A 269 8.69 4.77 -7.26
CA LYS A 269 7.58 5.63 -7.70
C LYS A 269 6.25 4.91 -7.49
N GLU A 270 5.27 5.62 -6.91
CA GLU A 270 3.88 5.15 -6.76
C GLU A 270 3.79 3.73 -6.14
N ALA A 271 4.54 3.52 -5.07
CA ALA A 271 4.66 2.23 -4.42
C ALA A 271 3.32 1.79 -3.79
N GLY A 272 2.83 0.62 -4.20
CA GLY A 272 1.69 -0.04 -3.59
C GLY A 272 1.84 -1.56 -3.62
N PRO A 273 1.59 -2.29 -2.52
CA PRO A 273 1.32 -1.81 -1.16
C PRO A 273 2.59 -1.29 -0.43
N ILE A 274 2.51 -0.15 0.27
CA ILE A 274 3.65 0.52 0.93
C ILE A 274 4.37 -0.39 1.94
N GLU A 275 3.59 -1.11 2.77
CA GLU A 275 4.14 -1.94 3.83
C GLU A 275 5.06 -3.07 3.31
N PHE A 276 4.83 -3.55 2.08
CA PHE A 276 5.71 -4.52 1.45
C PHE A 276 7.14 -3.95 1.34
N TYR A 277 7.29 -2.73 0.82
CA TYR A 277 8.59 -2.10 0.65
C TYR A 277 9.22 -1.66 1.98
N GLU A 278 8.41 -1.16 2.93
CA GLU A 278 8.88 -0.85 4.29
C GLU A 278 9.52 -2.09 4.94
N LYS A 279 8.89 -3.26 4.84
CA LYS A 279 9.40 -4.51 5.42
C LYS A 279 10.55 -5.12 4.63
N LYS A 280 10.49 -5.08 3.29
CA LYS A 280 11.46 -5.82 2.46
C LYS A 280 12.75 -5.04 2.24
N CYS A 281 12.71 -3.73 2.04
CA CYS A 281 13.93 -2.95 1.75
C CYS A 281 14.16 -1.77 2.70
N ASN A 282 13.39 -1.68 3.80
CA ASN A 282 13.42 -0.55 4.74
C ASN A 282 13.15 0.78 4.01
N ALA A 283 12.22 0.75 3.04
CA ALA A 283 11.80 1.93 2.31
C ALA A 283 11.19 2.96 3.28
N LYS A 284 11.47 4.24 3.02
CA LYS A 284 10.96 5.37 3.80
C LYS A 284 10.02 6.19 2.92
N LEU A 285 8.92 6.64 3.50
CA LEU A 285 7.95 7.48 2.82
C LEU A 285 8.60 8.81 2.40
N ILE A 286 8.40 9.21 1.13
CA ILE A 286 8.67 10.57 0.69
C ILE A 286 7.40 11.39 1.00
N PRO A 287 7.48 12.46 1.80
CA PRO A 287 6.33 13.29 2.14
C PRO A 287 5.61 13.83 0.91
N VAL A 288 4.30 14.04 1.01
CA VAL A 288 3.54 14.74 -0.03
C VAL A 288 4.00 16.20 -0.04
N GLU A 289 4.33 16.75 -1.22
CA GLU A 289 4.51 18.19 -1.34
C GLU A 289 3.16 18.88 -1.05
N ASN A 290 3.18 19.84 -0.12
CA ASN A 290 2.05 20.73 0.06
C ASN A 290 2.00 21.61 -1.20
N ASP A 291 0.89 21.58 -1.91
CA ASP A 291 0.61 22.58 -2.93
C ASP A 291 0.26 23.87 -2.17
N GLU A 292 1.28 24.66 -1.81
CA GLU A 292 1.11 26.06 -1.39
C GLU A 292 0.96 26.96 -2.62
#